data_AF-A0A229VUG8-F1
#
_entry.id   AF-A0A229VUG8-F1
#
_cell.length_a   1.000
_cell.length_b   1.000
_cell.length_c   1.000
_cell.angle_alpha   90.00
_cell.angle_beta   90.00
_cell.angle_gamma   90.00
#
_symmetry.space_group_name_H-M   'P 1'
#
loop_
_entity.id
_entity.type
_entity.pdbx_description
1 polymer ?
#
loop_
_entity_poly.entity_id
_entity_poly.type
_entity_poly.pdbx_seq_one_letter_code
_entity_poly.pdbx_strand_id
1 'polypeptide(L)'
;MSDTKSAYSDASRHYVEDVVPSSPKEQERYQRAKEREARHNDDWLERSVNINDITDKFTPGAIGRKKGYKIKYVGKDYIVLADMIAGYLRIIDKHAGGFVTLDGKVSKNDKETHFKIRKRKDM
;
A
#
# COMPACT_ATOMS: atom_id res chain seq x y z
N MET A 1 10.80 13.74 -9.06
CA MET A 1 9.78 12.76 -8.62
C MET A 1 10.24 11.38 -8.99
N SER A 2 10.26 10.47 -8.02
CA SER A 2 10.48 9.04 -8.25
C SER A 2 9.24 8.44 -8.94
N ASP A 3 9.39 7.65 -10.00
CA ASP A 3 8.26 6.90 -10.59
C ASP A 3 7.97 5.63 -9.76
N THR A 4 7.60 5.85 -8.50
CA THR A 4 7.25 4.80 -7.54
C THR A 4 6.06 3.98 -8.05
N LYS A 5 5.13 4.62 -8.76
CA LYS A 5 3.94 3.97 -9.32
C LYS A 5 4.28 2.89 -10.34
N SER A 6 5.20 3.13 -11.26
CA SER A 6 5.62 2.11 -12.24
C SER A 6 6.12 0.86 -11.53
N ALA A 7 7.13 1.03 -10.68
CA ALA A 7 7.75 -0.07 -9.97
C ALA A 7 6.73 -0.84 -9.11
N TYR A 8 5.83 -0.13 -8.42
CA TYR A 8 4.75 -0.75 -7.66
C TYR A 8 3.77 -1.54 -8.55
N SER A 9 3.40 -0.99 -9.70
CA SER A 9 2.42 -1.62 -10.60
C SER A 9 2.98 -2.90 -11.22
N ASP A 10 4.24 -2.88 -11.65
CA ASP A 10 4.87 -4.05 -12.24
C ASP A 10 5.09 -5.15 -11.19
N ALA A 11 5.52 -4.79 -9.99
CA ALA A 11 5.63 -5.73 -8.87
C ALA A 11 4.27 -6.32 -8.47
N SER A 12 3.21 -5.51 -8.45
CA SER A 12 1.84 -5.96 -8.17
C SER A 12 1.33 -6.92 -9.25
N ARG A 13 1.53 -6.59 -10.52
CA ARG A 13 1.16 -7.44 -11.65
C ARG A 13 1.87 -8.80 -11.56
N HIS A 14 3.20 -8.78 -11.46
CA HIS A 14 4.01 -9.99 -11.31
C HIS A 14 3.58 -10.84 -10.08
N TYR A 15 3.26 -10.18 -8.95
CA TYR A 15 2.79 -10.91 -7.79
C TYR A 15 1.49 -11.66 -8.05
N VAL A 16 0.50 -10.99 -8.65
CA VAL A 16 -0.83 -11.54 -8.88
C VAL A 16 -0.83 -12.58 -9.99
N GLU A 17 -0.07 -12.35 -11.06
CA GLU A 17 -0.08 -13.21 -12.25
C GLU A 17 0.86 -14.40 -12.13
N ASP A 18 2.03 -14.26 -11.49
CA ASP A 18 3.05 -15.31 -11.49
C ASP A 18 3.23 -15.96 -10.10
N VAL A 19 3.20 -15.16 -9.03
CA VAL A 19 3.49 -15.65 -7.67
C VAL A 19 2.26 -16.26 -7.01
N VAL A 20 1.07 -15.67 -7.17
CA VAL A 20 -0.16 -16.19 -6.57
C VAL A 20 -0.51 -17.58 -7.14
N PRO A 21 -0.54 -17.83 -8.46
CA PRO A 21 -0.93 -19.14 -8.98
C PRO A 21 0.05 -20.26 -8.61
N SER A 22 1.33 -19.93 -8.40
CA SER A 22 2.38 -20.92 -8.12
C SER A 22 2.46 -21.39 -6.66
N SER A 23 1.64 -20.84 -5.75
CA SER A 23 1.69 -21.20 -4.33
C SER A 23 0.31 -21.24 -3.66
N PRO A 24 -0.13 -22.39 -3.11
CA PRO A 24 -1.41 -22.49 -2.38
C PRO A 24 -1.54 -21.47 -1.24
N LYS A 25 -0.43 -21.19 -0.54
CA LYS A 25 -0.38 -20.20 0.53
C LYS A 25 -0.63 -18.78 0.02
N GLU A 26 -0.13 -18.46 -1.17
CA GLU A 26 -0.35 -17.14 -1.77
C GLU A 26 -1.75 -17.02 -2.38
N GLN A 27 -2.32 -18.10 -2.89
CA GLN A 27 -3.74 -18.17 -3.27
C GLN A 27 -4.67 -17.88 -2.07
N GLU A 28 -4.41 -18.49 -0.91
CA GLU A 28 -5.19 -18.22 0.30
C GLU A 28 -5.09 -16.75 0.73
N ARG A 29 -3.88 -16.18 0.68
CA ARG A 29 -3.67 -14.74 0.98
C ARG A 29 -4.38 -13.85 -0.01
N TYR A 30 -4.35 -14.19 -1.29
CA TYR A 30 -5.08 -13.48 -2.34
C TYR A 30 -6.58 -13.48 -2.05
N GLN A 31 -7.16 -14.65 -1.77
CA GLN A 31 -8.58 -14.78 -1.45
C GLN A 31 -8.97 -13.91 -0.25
N ARG A 32 -8.24 -14.02 0.87
CA ARG A 32 -8.47 -13.17 2.07
C ARG A 32 -8.30 -11.67 1.80
N ALA A 33 -7.38 -11.30 0.92
CA ALA A 33 -7.19 -9.90 0.54
C ALA A 33 -8.35 -9.39 -0.32
N LYS A 34 -8.86 -10.19 -1.26
CA LYS A 34 -10.05 -9.88 -2.07
C LYS A 34 -11.33 -9.80 -1.23
N GLU A 35 -11.50 -10.67 -0.24
CA GLU A 35 -12.62 -10.59 0.72
C GLU A 35 -12.57 -9.33 1.58
N ARG A 36 -11.37 -8.88 1.97
CA ARG A 36 -11.19 -7.61 2.69
C ARG A 36 -11.48 -6.42 1.76
N GLU A 37 -10.99 -6.47 0.53
CA GLU A 37 -11.27 -5.44 -0.47
C GLU A 37 -12.78 -5.32 -0.70
N ALA A 38 -13.49 -6.42 -0.94
CA ALA A 38 -14.93 -6.40 -1.16
C ALA A 38 -15.72 -5.74 -0.02
N ARG A 39 -15.25 -5.83 1.23
CA ARG A 39 -15.91 -5.25 2.41
C ARG A 39 -15.61 -3.77 2.64
N HIS A 40 -14.47 -3.27 2.15
CA HIS A 40 -13.95 -1.96 2.57
C HIS A 40 -13.52 -1.05 1.41
N ASN A 41 -13.60 -1.52 0.17
CA ASN A 41 -13.07 -0.79 -0.97
C ASN A 41 -13.73 0.58 -1.18
N ASP A 42 -15.02 0.71 -0.88
CA ASP A 42 -15.74 1.98 -1.02
C ASP A 42 -15.20 3.03 -0.03
N ASP A 43 -15.00 2.66 1.24
CA ASP A 43 -14.36 3.52 2.24
C ASP A 43 -12.93 3.93 1.80
N TRP A 44 -12.18 3.00 1.19
CA TRP A 44 -10.82 3.28 0.75
C TRP A 44 -10.77 4.20 -0.48
N LEU A 45 -11.77 4.12 -1.36
CA LEU A 45 -11.88 4.94 -2.56
C LEU A 45 -12.13 6.41 -2.22
N GLU A 46 -12.91 6.69 -1.17
CA GLU A 46 -13.09 8.06 -0.64
C GLU A 46 -11.77 8.72 -0.26
N ARG A 47 -10.75 7.91 0.09
CA ARG A 47 -9.41 8.37 0.45
C ARG A 47 -8.33 7.83 -0.49
N SER A 48 -8.61 7.92 -1.80
CA SER A 48 -7.63 7.51 -2.81
C SER A 48 -6.45 8.48 -2.92
N VAL A 49 -5.24 7.94 -3.05
CA VAL A 49 -3.97 8.69 -3.04
C VAL A 49 -3.07 8.32 -4.21
N ASN A 50 -2.23 9.28 -4.60
CA ASN A 50 -1.09 9.06 -5.48
C ASN A 50 0.09 8.53 -4.64
N ILE A 51 0.55 7.30 -4.93
CA ILE A 51 1.65 6.68 -4.18
C ILE A 51 2.96 7.45 -4.29
N ASN A 52 3.23 8.15 -5.41
CA ASN A 52 4.43 8.97 -5.57
C ASN A 52 4.44 10.08 -4.52
N ASP A 53 3.34 10.83 -4.40
CA ASP A 53 3.18 11.92 -3.42
C ASP A 53 3.31 11.42 -1.98
N ILE A 54 2.73 10.26 -1.68
CA ILE A 54 2.82 9.65 -0.35
C ILE A 54 4.27 9.25 -0.03
N THR A 55 4.98 8.62 -0.98
CA THR A 55 6.37 8.26 -0.75
C THR A 55 7.29 9.46 -0.69
N ASP A 56 7.05 10.50 -1.50
CA ASP A 56 7.83 11.74 -1.48
C ASP A 56 7.62 12.49 -0.15
N LYS A 57 6.40 12.48 0.41
CA LYS A 57 6.09 13.12 1.70
C LYS A 57 6.62 12.34 2.90
N PHE A 58 6.32 11.04 3.00
CA PHE A 58 6.55 10.28 4.23
C PHE A 58 7.87 9.50 4.23
N THR A 59 8.36 9.12 3.05
CA THR A 59 9.58 8.30 2.92
C THR A 59 10.43 8.80 1.75
N PRO A 60 10.85 10.08 1.74
CA PRO A 60 11.55 10.67 0.61
C PRO A 60 12.83 9.90 0.27
N GLY A 61 13.01 9.57 -1.01
CA GLY A 61 14.16 8.81 -1.50
C GLY A 61 14.16 7.31 -1.13
N ALA A 62 13.12 6.81 -0.44
CA ALA A 62 13.05 5.40 -0.08
C ALA A 62 12.78 4.51 -1.30
N ILE A 63 13.56 3.45 -1.45
CA ILE A 63 13.34 2.43 -2.47
C ILE A 63 12.43 1.34 -1.90
N GLY A 64 11.37 1.02 -2.62
CA GLY A 64 10.42 -0.02 -2.23
C GLY A 64 11.05 -1.41 -2.24
N ARG A 65 10.87 -2.17 -1.14
CA ARG A 65 11.32 -3.56 -1.03
C ARG A 65 10.15 -4.50 -0.77
N LYS A 66 10.13 -5.65 -1.45
CA LYS A 66 9.09 -6.68 -1.24
C LYS A 66 9.14 -7.21 0.19
N LYS A 67 7.97 -7.33 0.82
CA LYS A 67 7.74 -7.99 2.11
C LYS A 67 6.42 -8.77 2.02
N GLY A 68 6.50 -10.06 1.68
CA GLY A 68 5.31 -10.87 1.38
C GLY A 68 4.55 -10.31 0.19
N TYR A 69 3.23 -10.12 0.34
CA TYR A 69 2.33 -9.50 -0.65
C TYR A 69 2.29 -7.97 -0.58
N LYS A 70 3.27 -7.34 0.10
CA LYS A 70 3.36 -5.87 0.21
C LYS A 70 4.70 -5.37 -0.29
N ILE A 71 4.74 -4.10 -0.70
CA ILE A 71 5.97 -3.33 -0.86
C ILE A 71 6.13 -2.40 0.34
N LYS A 72 7.32 -2.41 0.94
CA LYS A 72 7.69 -1.60 2.09
C LYS A 72 8.66 -0.52 1.66
N TYR A 73 8.29 0.73 1.84
CA TYR A 73 9.15 1.91 1.71
C TYR A 73 9.53 2.35 3.11
N VAL A 74 10.82 2.42 3.42
CA VAL A 74 11.31 2.75 4.77
C VAL A 74 12.00 4.09 4.73
N GLY A 75 11.37 5.08 5.36
CA GLY A 75 11.97 6.39 5.58
C GLY A 75 12.63 6.50 6.96
N LYS A 76 13.03 7.73 7.28
CA LYS A 76 13.61 8.08 8.57
C LYS A 76 12.61 7.86 9.70
N ASP A 77 11.44 8.50 9.61
CA ASP A 77 10.43 8.52 10.66
C ASP A 77 9.21 7.65 10.35
N TYR A 78 8.93 7.41 9.07
CA TYR A 78 7.75 6.65 8.63
C TYR A 78 8.09 5.42 7.79
N ILE A 79 7.10 4.53 7.68
CA ILE A 79 7.09 3.40 6.75
C ILE A 79 5.80 3.46 5.94
N VAL A 80 5.89 3.38 4.62
CA VAL A 80 4.73 3.18 3.73
C VAL A 80 4.65 1.70 3.36
N LEU A 81 3.49 1.08 3.61
CA LEU A 81 3.19 -0.30 3.22
C LEU A 81 2.13 -0.31 2.13
N ALA A 82 2.51 -0.65 0.91
CA ALA A 82 1.61 -0.77 -0.23
C ALA A 82 1.24 -2.25 -0.47
N ASP A 83 -0.05 -2.55 -0.50
CA ASP A 83 -0.60 -3.89 -0.73
C ASP A 83 -0.69 -4.21 -2.21
N MET A 84 0.00 -5.27 -2.65
CA MET A 84 0.08 -5.63 -4.08
C MET A 84 -1.17 -6.35 -4.61
N ILE A 85 -2.11 -6.74 -3.76
CA ILE A 85 -3.31 -7.49 -4.18
C ILE A 85 -4.52 -6.57 -4.23
N ALA A 86 -4.84 -5.93 -3.10
CA ALA A 86 -6.02 -5.09 -2.94
C ALA A 86 -5.75 -3.61 -3.28
N GLY A 87 -4.50 -3.25 -3.57
CA GLY A 87 -4.18 -1.93 -4.12
C GLY A 87 -4.42 -0.76 -3.18
N TYR A 88 -4.16 -0.92 -1.88
CA TYR A 88 -4.20 0.14 -0.88
C TYR A 88 -2.84 0.32 -0.22
N LEU A 89 -2.60 1.46 0.41
CA LEU A 89 -1.45 1.68 1.27
C LEU A 89 -1.85 2.12 2.68
N ARG A 90 -0.92 1.94 3.62
CA ARG A 90 -0.98 2.50 4.97
C ARG A 90 0.38 3.10 5.32
N ILE A 91 0.38 4.07 6.23
CA ILE A 91 1.58 4.76 6.71
C ILE A 91 1.73 4.46 8.19
N ILE A 92 2.93 4.08 8.62
CA ILE A 92 3.26 3.80 10.03
C ILE A 92 4.26 4.83 10.50
N ASP A 93 4.01 5.42 11.66
CA ASP A 93 5.01 6.19 12.41
C ASP A 93 5.90 5.21 13.21
N LYS A 94 7.22 5.30 13.01
CA LYS A 94 8.20 4.42 13.67
C LYS A 94 8.39 4.73 15.15
N HIS A 95 8.15 5.97 15.57
CA HIS A 95 8.30 6.42 16.95
C HIS A 95 7.06 6.06 17.77
N ALA A 96 5.87 6.32 17.23
CA ALA A 96 4.62 6.00 17.90
C ALA A 96 4.16 4.54 17.71
N GLY A 97 4.70 3.83 16.71
CA GLY A 97 4.36 2.44 16.41
C GLY A 97 2.95 2.23 15.84
N GLY A 98 2.26 3.29 15.43
CA GLY A 98 0.87 3.28 14.99
C GLY A 98 0.69 3.69 13.54
N PHE A 99 -0.49 3.40 12.99
CA PHE A 99 -0.88 3.92 11.68
C PHE A 99 -1.25 5.40 11.76
N VAL A 100 -0.90 6.15 10.72
CA VAL A 100 -1.15 7.60 10.67
C VAL A 100 -2.04 8.00 9.51
N THR A 101 -2.73 9.12 9.70
CA THR A 101 -3.47 9.82 8.65
C THR A 101 -2.51 10.53 7.68
N LEU A 102 -3.05 11.13 6.61
CA LEU A 102 -2.24 11.90 5.65
C LEU A 102 -1.58 13.14 6.26
N ASP A 103 -2.00 13.57 7.45
CA ASP A 103 -1.40 14.67 8.20
C ASP A 103 -0.37 14.20 9.22
N GLY A 104 -0.07 12.89 9.26
CA GLY A 104 0.91 12.30 10.18
C GLY A 104 0.38 12.05 11.60
N LYS A 105 -0.92 12.20 11.85
CA LYS A 105 -1.53 11.93 13.16
C LYS A 105 -1.82 10.45 13.32
N VAL A 106 -1.39 9.87 14.43
CA VAL A 106 -1.74 8.48 14.78
C VAL A 106 -3.25 8.35 14.94
N SER A 107 -3.84 7.36 14.27
CA SER A 107 -5.27 7.05 14.38
C SER A 107 -5.47 5.54 14.45
N LYS A 108 -6.42 5.12 15.29
CA LYS A 108 -6.91 3.73 15.36
C LYS A 108 -8.08 3.49 14.40
N ASN A 109 -8.57 4.55 13.74
CA ASN A 109 -9.64 4.43 12.76
C ASN A 109 -9.07 3.92 11.43
N ASP A 110 -9.44 2.71 11.05
CA ASP A 110 -8.97 2.10 9.81
C ASP A 110 -9.43 2.88 8.57
N LYS A 111 -10.60 3.54 8.62
CA LYS A 111 -11.09 4.38 7.50
C LYS A 111 -10.21 5.61 7.27
N GLU A 112 -9.52 6.09 8.30
CA GLU A 112 -8.64 7.27 8.19
C GLU A 112 -7.19 6.90 7.84
N THR A 113 -6.85 5.61 7.88
CA THR A 113 -5.47 5.14 7.75
C THR A 113 -5.27 4.08 6.66
N HIS A 114 -6.35 3.71 5.93
CA HIS A 114 -6.31 2.95 4.70
C HIS A 114 -6.59 3.86 3.51
N PHE A 115 -5.69 3.85 2.53
CA PHE A 115 -5.77 4.73 1.38
C PHE A 115 -5.71 3.91 0.09
N LYS A 116 -6.73 3.99 -0.78
CA LYS A 116 -6.65 3.31 -2.08
C LYS A 116 -5.56 3.95 -2.93
N ILE A 117 -4.72 3.14 -3.57
CA ILE A 117 -3.73 3.64 -4.52
C ILE A 117 -4.45 3.91 -5.84
N ARG A 118 -4.37 5.13 -6.35
CA ARG A 118 -4.96 5.51 -7.64
C ARG A 118 -4.35 4.71 -8.79
N LYS A 119 -5.13 4.50 -9.85
CA LYS A 119 -4.59 3.91 -11.10
C LYS A 119 -3.73 4.96 -11.79
N ARG A 120 -2.81 4.52 -12.66
CA ARG A 120 -1.87 5.43 -13.34
C ARG A 120 -2.56 6.54 -14.14
N LYS A 121 -3.71 6.25 -14.73
CA LYS A 121 -4.50 7.22 -15.51
C LYS A 121 -5.20 8.29 -14.66
N ASP A 122 -5.28 8.09 -13.34
CA ASP A 122 -5.98 8.95 -12.39
C ASP A 122 -4.98 9.71 -11.47
N MET A 123 -3.70 9.73 -11.86
CA MET A 123 -2.55 10.35 -11.15
C MET A 123 -1.91 11.40 -12.05
#